data_AF-S4XVC0-F1
#
_entry.id   AF-S4XVC0-F1
#
_cell.length_a   1.000
_cell.length_b   1.000
_cell.length_c   1.000
_cell.angle_alpha   90.00
_cell.angle_beta   90.00
_cell.angle_gamma   90.00
#
_symmetry.space_group_name_H-M   'P 1'
#
loop_
_entity.id
_entity.type
_entity.pdbx_description
1 polymer ?
#
loop_
_entity_poly.entity_id
_entity_poly.type
_entity_poly.pdbx_seq_one_letter_code
_entity_poly.pdbx_strand_id
1 'polypeptide(L)'
;MAAALQGARSSARYQSGDTIAILPTYRAGDASDAADVAICTGMNHARNAVLIASSDVVLAVGGRTGTLGELALAWELGRPIVCVGSSEGWATRLAGETLDDRRSDRVHGPLAPREAAHLALTLAEAVVPPPSFV
;
A
#
# COMPACT_ATOMS: atom_id res chain seq x y z
N MET A 1 7.11 1.52 7.29
CA MET A 1 7.45 2.82 6.67
C MET A 1 8.92 2.89 6.29
N ALA A 2 9.87 3.06 7.23
CA ALA A 2 11.29 3.31 6.91
C ALA A 2 11.91 2.33 5.88
N ALA A 3 11.77 1.02 6.09
CA ALA A 3 12.33 0.02 5.16
C ALA A 3 11.76 0.10 3.73
N ALA A 4 10.46 0.41 3.59
CA ALA A 4 9.83 0.57 2.29
C ALA A 4 10.37 1.80 1.54
N LEU A 5 10.51 2.93 2.24
CA LEU A 5 11.05 4.17 1.67
C LEU A 5 12.53 4.03 1.33
N GLN A 6 13.33 3.36 2.17
CA GLN A 6 14.73 3.04 1.88
C GLN A 6 14.86 2.14 0.65
N GLY A 7 13.99 1.14 0.52
CA GLY A 7 13.94 0.28 -0.66
C GLY A 7 13.56 1.04 -1.94
N ALA A 8 12.64 2.01 -1.86
CA ALA A 8 12.34 2.88 -2.98
C ALA A 8 13.54 3.75 -3.38
N ARG A 9 14.23 4.35 -2.39
CA ARG A 9 15.42 5.19 -2.62
C ARG A 9 16.64 4.45 -3.17
N SER A 10 16.71 3.12 -3.02
CA SER A 10 17.80 2.33 -3.60
C SER A 10 17.59 2.00 -5.09
N SER A 11 16.42 2.34 -5.64
CA SER A 11 16.14 2.18 -7.07
C SER A 11 17.02 3.11 -7.91
N ALA A 12 17.60 2.59 -9.00
CA ALA A 12 18.31 3.41 -9.98
C ALA A 12 17.40 4.42 -10.72
N ARG A 13 16.07 4.26 -10.61
CA ARG A 13 15.08 5.17 -11.20
C ARG A 13 14.50 6.19 -10.21
N TYR A 14 14.93 6.16 -8.95
CA TYR A 14 14.45 7.05 -7.93
C TYR A 14 14.74 8.53 -8.26
N GLN A 15 13.77 9.38 -7.96
CA GLN A 15 13.86 10.84 -8.04
C GLN A 15 13.34 11.46 -6.74
N SER A 16 13.84 12.65 -6.39
CA SER A 16 13.34 13.37 -5.22
C SER A 16 11.86 13.71 -5.42
N GLY A 17 11.03 13.30 -4.47
CA GLY A 17 9.58 13.43 -4.51
C GLY A 17 8.85 12.10 -4.66
N ASP A 18 9.55 11.02 -5.04
CA ASP A 18 8.96 9.69 -5.22
C ASP A 18 8.47 9.07 -3.90
N THR A 19 9.07 9.45 -2.78
CA THR A 19 8.77 8.84 -1.47
C THR A 19 7.92 9.75 -0.59
N ILE A 20 6.65 9.40 -0.43
CA ILE A 20 5.68 10.17 0.38
C ILE A 20 5.34 9.40 1.66
N ALA A 21 5.49 10.05 2.82
CA ALA A 21 5.11 9.52 4.11
C ALA A 21 3.81 10.17 4.60
N ILE A 22 2.72 9.38 4.72
CA ILE A 22 1.46 9.82 5.33
C ILE A 22 1.52 9.55 6.84
N LEU A 23 1.71 10.61 7.63
CA LEU A 23 2.04 10.47 9.05
C LEU A 23 0.80 10.45 9.95
N PRO A 24 0.82 9.67 11.06
CA PRO A 24 -0.20 9.71 12.12
C PRO A 24 -0.36 11.06 12.81
N THR A 25 0.73 11.81 12.82
CA THR A 25 1.01 12.87 13.79
C THR A 25 0.99 14.23 13.11
N TYR A 26 1.24 15.27 13.90
CA TYR A 26 1.31 16.65 13.46
C TYR A 26 2.75 17.11 13.17
N ARG A 27 3.74 16.21 13.18
CA ARG A 27 5.16 16.56 13.16
C ARG A 27 5.87 15.88 12.00
N ALA A 28 6.43 16.68 11.09
CA ALA A 28 7.20 16.17 9.96
C ALA A 28 8.45 15.39 10.39
N GLY A 29 9.03 15.75 11.55
CA GLY A 29 10.19 15.05 12.12
C GLY A 29 9.91 13.60 12.57
N ASP A 30 8.66 13.14 12.57
CA ASP A 30 8.33 11.74 12.83
C ASP A 30 8.43 10.87 11.55
N ALA A 31 8.64 11.50 10.39
CA ALA A 31 8.95 10.79 9.15
C ALA A 31 10.32 10.13 9.22
N SER A 32 10.50 9.08 8.42
CA SER A 32 11.84 8.54 8.18
C SER A 32 12.65 9.54 7.35
N ASP A 33 13.96 9.63 7.61
CA ASP A 33 14.91 10.39 6.76
C ASP A 33 14.91 9.94 5.29
N ALA A 34 14.37 8.75 5.01
CA ALA A 34 14.17 8.22 3.68
C ALA A 34 12.91 8.76 2.98
N ALA A 35 12.08 9.59 3.62
CA ALA A 35 10.94 10.25 2.98
C ALA A 35 11.36 11.58 2.32
N ASP A 36 10.86 11.83 1.11
CA ASP A 36 11.02 13.13 0.43
C ASP A 36 9.96 14.13 0.89
N VAL A 37 8.71 13.64 1.02
CA VAL A 37 7.55 14.46 1.37
C VAL A 37 6.86 13.85 2.58
N ALA A 38 6.61 14.66 3.61
CA ALA A 38 5.87 14.26 4.79
C ALA A 38 4.50 14.96 4.82
N ILE A 39 3.42 14.18 4.80
CA ILE A 39 2.05 14.67 4.96
C ILE A 39 1.63 14.43 6.41
N CYS A 40 1.63 15.47 7.22
CA CYS A 40 1.30 15.43 8.65
C CYS A 40 -0.22 15.47 8.86
N THR A 41 -0.86 14.31 9.01
CA THR A 41 -2.34 14.27 9.03
C THR A 41 -2.94 14.53 10.40
N GLY A 42 -2.24 14.17 11.49
CA GLY A 42 -2.82 14.18 12.84
C GLY A 42 -3.98 13.20 13.06
N MET A 43 -4.30 12.34 12.08
CA MET A 43 -5.51 11.52 12.07
C MET A 43 -5.39 10.21 12.83
N ASN A 44 -4.23 9.93 13.45
CA ASN A 44 -3.89 8.60 13.96
C ASN A 44 -4.33 7.53 12.94
N HIS A 45 -4.93 6.40 13.33
CA HIS A 45 -5.29 5.30 12.41
C HIS A 45 -6.14 5.71 11.21
N ALA A 46 -6.95 6.78 11.30
CA ALA A 46 -7.79 7.23 10.20
C ALA A 46 -6.96 7.73 8.98
N ARG A 47 -5.67 8.05 9.16
CA ARG A 47 -4.78 8.39 8.04
C ARG A 47 -4.65 7.27 6.99
N ASN A 48 -4.93 6.03 7.37
CA ASN A 48 -4.87 4.89 6.47
C ASN A 48 -5.88 5.04 5.32
N ALA A 49 -7.01 5.72 5.52
CA ALA A 49 -7.94 6.03 4.44
C ALA A 49 -7.28 6.95 3.39
N VAL A 50 -6.52 7.97 3.81
CA VAL A 50 -5.76 8.85 2.89
C VAL A 50 -4.69 8.05 2.15
N LEU A 51 -3.94 7.21 2.86
CA LEU A 51 -2.90 6.37 2.27
C LEU A 51 -3.45 5.49 1.14
N ILE A 52 -4.55 4.78 1.40
CA ILE A 52 -5.13 3.82 0.45
C ILE A 52 -5.93 4.52 -0.65
N ALA A 53 -6.62 5.64 -0.34
CA ALA A 53 -7.30 6.42 -1.37
C ALA A 53 -6.31 7.00 -2.39
N SER A 54 -5.09 7.30 -1.95
CA SER A 54 -4.01 7.84 -2.79
C SER A 54 -3.17 6.79 -3.52
N SER A 55 -3.52 5.50 -3.44
CA SER A 55 -2.78 4.44 -4.13
C SER A 55 -3.56 3.90 -5.33
N ASP A 56 -2.84 3.51 -6.38
CA ASP A 56 -3.41 2.75 -7.49
C ASP A 56 -3.40 1.24 -7.19
N VAL A 57 -2.33 0.76 -6.55
CA VAL A 57 -2.15 -0.64 -6.15
C VAL A 57 -1.52 -0.71 -4.75
N VAL A 58 -1.88 -1.71 -3.96
CA VAL A 58 -1.34 -1.94 -2.62
C VAL A 58 -0.44 -3.16 -2.59
N LEU A 59 0.84 -2.96 -2.25
CA LEU A 59 1.81 -4.02 -2.00
C LEU A 59 1.91 -4.29 -0.49
N ALA A 60 1.63 -5.52 -0.08
CA ALA A 60 1.54 -5.90 1.33
C ALA A 60 2.63 -6.90 1.73
N VAL A 61 3.35 -6.61 2.82
CA VAL A 61 4.44 -7.46 3.33
C VAL A 61 4.17 -7.79 4.81
N GLY A 62 3.97 -9.07 5.13
CA GLY A 62 3.71 -9.53 6.50
C GLY A 62 2.57 -8.78 7.20
N GLY A 63 2.86 -8.19 8.35
CA GLY A 63 1.98 -7.19 8.98
C GLY A 63 1.07 -7.72 10.10
N ARG A 64 0.55 -6.77 10.89
CA ARG A 64 -0.36 -7.00 12.04
C ARG A 64 -1.74 -6.40 11.76
N THR A 65 -2.53 -6.13 12.79
CA THR A 65 -3.89 -5.57 12.67
C THR A 65 -3.96 -4.26 11.89
N GLY A 66 -2.94 -3.40 11.98
CA GLY A 66 -2.85 -2.19 11.15
C GLY A 66 -2.82 -2.49 9.65
N THR A 67 -2.03 -3.49 9.26
CA THR A 67 -1.98 -3.99 7.87
C THR A 67 -3.30 -4.60 7.45
N LEU A 68 -3.95 -5.40 8.32
CA LEU A 68 -5.29 -5.91 8.03
C LEU A 68 -6.28 -4.77 7.71
N GLY A 69 -6.26 -3.69 8.51
CA GLY A 69 -7.12 -2.53 8.27
C GLY A 69 -6.84 -1.83 6.93
N GLU A 70 -5.56 -1.72 6.55
CA GLU A 70 -5.16 -1.19 5.23
C GLU A 70 -5.63 -2.08 4.08
N LEU A 71 -5.55 -3.41 4.23
CA LEU A 71 -6.02 -4.37 3.24
C LEU A 71 -7.55 -4.35 3.09
N ALA A 72 -8.28 -4.23 4.20
CA ALA A 72 -9.73 -4.10 4.17
C ALA A 72 -10.16 -2.79 3.47
N LEU A 73 -9.50 -1.67 3.77
CA LEU A 73 -9.74 -0.39 3.08
C LEU A 73 -9.40 -0.48 1.58
N ALA A 74 -8.30 -1.15 1.23
CA ALA A 74 -7.90 -1.35 -0.16
C ALA A 74 -8.94 -2.18 -0.91
N TRP A 75 -9.49 -3.20 -0.26
CA TRP A 75 -10.57 -4.01 -0.79
C TRP A 75 -11.82 -3.16 -1.05
N GLU A 76 -12.29 -2.44 -0.04
CA GLU A 76 -13.48 -1.55 -0.12
C GLU A 76 -13.34 -0.50 -1.23
N LEU A 77 -12.15 0.08 -1.40
CA LEU A 77 -11.88 1.11 -2.40
C LEU A 77 -11.56 0.58 -3.80
N GLY A 78 -11.70 -0.73 -4.04
CA GLY A 78 -11.43 -1.32 -5.36
C GLY A 78 -9.93 -1.32 -5.74
N ARG A 79 -9.02 -1.10 -4.79
CA ARG A 79 -7.57 -1.13 -5.07
C ARG A 79 -7.11 -2.57 -5.21
N PRO A 80 -6.38 -2.94 -6.27
CA PRO A 80 -5.73 -4.24 -6.37
C PRO A 80 -4.73 -4.44 -5.24
N ILE A 81 -4.69 -5.64 -4.68
CA ILE A 81 -3.83 -5.99 -3.54
C ILE A 81 -2.88 -7.10 -3.96
N VAL A 82 -1.58 -6.89 -3.76
CA VAL A 82 -0.54 -7.87 -4.06
C VAL A 82 0.28 -8.14 -2.80
N CYS A 83 0.20 -9.37 -2.30
CA CYS A 83 0.98 -9.84 -1.16
C CYS A 83 2.39 -10.24 -1.63
N VAL A 84 3.41 -9.82 -0.87
CA VAL A 84 4.80 -9.92 -1.26
C VAL A 84 5.61 -10.69 -0.22
N GLY A 85 6.36 -11.69 -0.71
CA GLY A 85 7.22 -12.53 0.10
C GLY A 85 6.45 -13.50 1.00
N SER A 86 7.18 -14.19 1.87
CA SER A 86 6.66 -15.24 2.75
C SER A 86 6.66 -14.87 4.23
N SER A 87 6.82 -13.58 4.54
CA SER A 87 6.83 -13.12 5.93
C SER A 87 5.48 -13.41 6.60
N GLU A 88 5.51 -13.95 7.82
CA GLU A 88 4.28 -14.20 8.56
C GLU A 88 3.50 -12.89 8.81
N GLY A 89 2.18 -12.94 8.65
CA GLY A 89 1.29 -11.82 8.93
C GLY A 89 0.03 -11.86 8.09
N TRP A 90 -0.74 -10.78 8.16
CA TRP A 90 -2.03 -10.69 7.46
C TRP A 90 -1.90 -10.70 5.94
N ALA A 91 -0.82 -10.16 5.37
CA ALA A 91 -0.60 -10.24 3.91
C ALA A 91 -0.59 -11.70 3.44
N THR A 92 0.22 -12.56 4.08
CA THR A 92 0.33 -13.96 3.68
C THR A 92 -0.93 -14.77 3.99
N ARG A 93 -1.68 -14.41 5.04
CA ARG A 93 -2.94 -15.09 5.39
C ARG A 93 -4.09 -14.80 4.44
N LEU A 94 -4.13 -13.61 3.84
CA LEU A 94 -5.19 -13.20 2.91
C LEU A 94 -4.83 -13.47 1.45
N ALA A 95 -3.62 -13.92 1.17
CA ALA A 95 -3.17 -14.20 -0.18
C ALA A 95 -4.00 -15.31 -0.85
N GLY A 96 -4.55 -15.04 -2.03
CA GLY A 96 -5.47 -15.94 -2.76
C GLY A 96 -6.94 -15.83 -2.34
N GLU A 97 -7.23 -15.10 -1.26
CA GLU A 97 -8.57 -14.98 -0.70
C GLU A 97 -9.37 -13.81 -1.31
N THR A 98 -10.69 -13.91 -1.16
CA THR A 98 -11.63 -12.79 -1.28
C THR A 98 -11.98 -12.29 0.12
N LEU A 99 -12.10 -10.98 0.34
CA LEU A 99 -12.50 -10.46 1.65
C LEU A 99 -14.02 -10.46 1.85
N ASP A 100 -14.80 -10.27 0.78
CA ASP A 100 -16.26 -10.36 0.75
C ASP A 100 -16.78 -10.58 -0.70
N ASP A 101 -18.08 -10.38 -0.92
CA ASP A 101 -18.79 -10.54 -2.19
C ASP A 101 -18.93 -9.24 -3.02
N ARG A 102 -18.33 -8.12 -2.58
CA ARG A 102 -18.41 -6.83 -3.30
C ARG A 102 -17.54 -6.76 -4.54
N ARG A 103 -16.52 -7.63 -4.62
CA ARG A 103 -15.57 -7.69 -5.73
C ARG A 103 -15.41 -9.11 -6.25
N SER A 104 -15.16 -9.23 -7.55
CA SER A 104 -14.96 -10.52 -8.23
C SER A 104 -13.48 -10.93 -8.33
N ASP A 105 -12.56 -10.02 -8.08
CA ASP A 105 -11.13 -10.31 -8.04
C ASP A 105 -10.71 -10.87 -6.67
N ARG A 106 -9.41 -11.11 -6.49
CA ARG A 106 -8.84 -11.74 -5.28
C ARG A 106 -7.57 -11.00 -4.88
N VAL A 107 -7.17 -11.14 -3.63
CA VAL A 107 -5.85 -10.73 -3.20
C VAL A 107 -4.80 -11.58 -3.91
N HIS A 108 -3.87 -10.95 -4.63
CA HIS A 108 -2.83 -11.65 -5.39
C HIS A 108 -1.67 -12.11 -4.50
N GLY A 109 -1.06 -13.24 -4.84
CA GLY A 109 0.18 -13.74 -4.21
C GLY A 109 -0.02 -14.86 -3.20
N PRO A 110 0.93 -15.07 -2.27
CA PRO A 110 2.14 -14.25 -2.09
C PRO A 110 3.11 -14.45 -3.26
N LEU A 111 3.70 -13.36 -3.77
CA LEU A 111 4.67 -13.39 -4.88
C LEU A 111 6.07 -12.99 -4.42
N ALA A 112 7.10 -13.40 -5.17
CA ALA A 112 8.43 -12.87 -4.96
C ALA A 112 8.46 -11.35 -5.26
N PRO A 113 9.33 -10.54 -4.62
CA PRO A 113 9.32 -9.08 -4.76
C PRO A 113 9.32 -8.56 -6.21
N ARG A 114 10.11 -9.19 -7.09
CA ARG A 114 10.19 -8.80 -8.50
C ARG A 114 8.88 -9.09 -9.25
N GLU A 115 8.28 -10.25 -9.03
CA GLU A 115 7.03 -10.66 -9.65
C GLU A 115 5.87 -9.78 -9.17
N ALA A 116 5.84 -9.50 -7.87
CA ALA A 116 4.88 -8.58 -7.28
C ALA A 116 4.96 -7.17 -7.90
N ALA A 117 6.18 -6.65 -8.09
CA ALA A 117 6.38 -5.34 -8.71
C ALA A 117 5.92 -5.32 -10.18
N HIS A 118 6.22 -6.37 -10.96
CA HIS A 118 5.74 -6.47 -12.34
C HIS A 118 4.21 -6.54 -12.41
N LEU A 119 3.58 -7.39 -11.58
CA LEU A 119 2.13 -7.48 -11.53
C LEU A 119 1.49 -6.16 -11.10
N ALA A 120 2.06 -5.47 -10.12
CA ALA A 120 1.55 -4.18 -9.66
C ALA A 120 1.57 -3.12 -10.77
N LEU A 121 2.59 -3.10 -11.63
CA LEU A 121 2.64 -2.20 -12.78
C LEU A 121 1.51 -2.52 -13.78
N THR A 122 1.35 -3.79 -14.14
CA THR A 122 0.26 -4.22 -15.05
C THR A 122 -1.12 -3.88 -14.47
N LEU A 123 -1.31 -4.07 -13.17
CA LEU A 123 -2.57 -3.76 -12.51
C LEU A 123 -2.81 -2.24 -12.50
N ALA A 124 -1.80 -1.43 -12.16
CA ALA A 124 -1.92 0.03 -12.11
C ALA A 124 -2.32 0.64 -13.47
N GLU A 125 -1.79 0.09 -14.57
CA GLU A 125 -2.17 0.51 -15.93
C GLU A 125 -3.62 0.15 -16.29
N ALA A 126 -4.19 -0.86 -15.65
CA ALA A 126 -5.55 -1.33 -15.85
C ALA A 126 -6.58 -0.72 -14.88
N VAL A 127 -6.14 0.01 -13.85
CA VAL A 127 -7.05 0.61 -12.87
C VAL A 127 -7.90 1.68 -13.56
N VAL A 128 -9.21 1.43 -13.61
CA VAL A 128 -10.22 2.45 -13.92
C VAL A 128 -10.23 3.43 -12.75
N PRO A 129 -10.20 4.76 -12.99
CA PRO A 129 -10.20 5.75 -11.91
C PRO A 129 -11.36 5.51 -10.93
N PRO A 130 -11.15 5.75 -9.62
CA PRO A 130 -12.17 5.51 -8.62
C PRO A 130 -13.46 6.27 -8.97
N PRO A 131 -14.64 5.74 -8.59
CA PRO A 131 -15.91 6.39 -8.89
C PRO A 131 -15.89 7.85 -8.40
N SER A 132 -16.35 8.74 -9.27
CA SER A 132 -16.59 10.13 -8.92
C SER A 132 -17.66 10.19 -7.83
N PHE A 133 -17.34 10.78 -6.69
CA PHE A 133 -18.32 11.13 -5.66
C PHE A 133 -18.93 12.54 -5.90
N VAL A 134 -18.79 13.07 -7.12
CA VAL A 134 -19.46 14.30 -7.57
C VAL A 134 -20.85 13.98 -8.12
#